data_AF-A0A679JHW1-F1
#
_entry.id   AF-A0A679JHW1-F1
#
_cell.length_a   1.000
_cell.length_b   1.000
_cell.length_c   1.000
_cell.angle_alpha   90.00
_cell.angle_beta   90.00
_cell.angle_gamma   90.00
#
_symmetry.space_group_name_H-M   'P 1'
#
loop_
_entity.id
_entity.type
_entity.pdbx_description
1 polymer ?
#
loop_
_entity_poly.entity_id
_entity_poly.type
_entity_poly.pdbx_seq_one_letter_code
_entity_poly.pdbx_strand_id
1 'polypeptide(L)' 'MPDPSPPPNRSPLRVTVDLNRCQAYAQCCYAAPEHFVLHGREALFYDPAPSASDRLAIERARVSCPVQAIRVEDPERQGR' A
#
# COMPACT_ATOMS: atom_id res chain seq x y z
N MET A 1 24.60 -22.31 8.77
CA MET A 1 23.18 -22.15 8.43
C MET A 1 22.75 -20.80 8.99
N PRO A 2 22.34 -19.82 8.15
CA PRO A 2 21.91 -18.53 8.66
C PRO A 2 20.66 -18.71 9.53
N ASP A 3 20.63 -17.93 10.60
CA ASP A 3 19.57 -17.85 11.61
C ASP A 3 18.17 -17.77 10.97
N PRO A 4 17.15 -18.52 11.46
CA PRO A 4 15.78 -18.28 11.06
C PRO A 4 15.34 -16.97 11.72
N SER A 5 15.56 -15.84 11.05
CA SER A 5 14.97 -14.56 11.46
C SER A 5 13.51 -14.79 11.87
N PRO A 6 13.10 -14.40 13.10
CA PRO A 6 11.72 -14.54 13.52
C PRO A 6 10.81 -13.82 12.51
N PRO A 7 9.62 -14.38 12.17
CA PRO A 7 8.71 -13.69 11.26
C PRO A 7 8.35 -12.34 11.91
N PRO A 8 8.48 -11.19 11.23
CA PRO A 8 8.02 -9.94 11.81
C PRO A 8 6.49 -9.96 11.83
N ASN A 9 5.90 -10.46 12.92
CA ASN A 9 4.50 -10.18 13.22
C ASN A 9 4.37 -8.75 13.76
N ARG A 10 4.56 -7.76 12.89
CA ARG A 10 4.11 -6.39 13.13
C ARG A 10 2.97 -6.15 12.17
N SER A 11 1.79 -6.63 12.57
CA SER A 11 0.52 -6.63 11.85
C SER A 11 0.52 -5.74 10.61
N PRO A 12 0.53 -6.34 9.40
CA PRO A 12 0.64 -5.57 8.17
C PRO A 12 -0.58 -4.66 8.05
N LEU A 13 -0.32 -3.45 7.58
CA LEU A 13 -1.40 -2.59 7.12
C LEU A 13 -2.11 -3.33 5.99
N ARG A 14 -3.42 -3.17 5.90
CA ARG A 14 -4.17 -3.75 4.79
C ARG A 14 -4.46 -2.66 3.78
N VAL A 15 -3.88 -2.79 2.60
CA VAL A 15 -4.10 -1.86 1.48
C VAL A 15 -5.05 -2.52 0.50
N THR A 16 -6.06 -1.79 0.07
CA THR A 16 -6.97 -2.21 -1.01
C THR A 16 -7.11 -1.08 -2.01
N VAL A 17 -6.89 -1.39 -3.28
CA VAL A 17 -7.09 -0.43 -4.37
C VAL A 17 -8.30 -0.85 -5.19
N ASP A 18 -9.26 0.05 -5.32
CA ASP A 18 -10.38 -0.10 -6.23
C ASP A 18 -9.91 0.18 -7.67
N LEU A 19 -9.56 -0.90 -8.37
CA LEU A 19 -9.08 -0.82 -9.75
C LEU A 19 -10.16 -0.35 -10.74
N ASN A 20 -11.45 -0.43 -10.40
CA ASN A 20 -12.51 0.12 -11.25
C ASN A 20 -12.57 1.65 -11.16
N ARG A 21 -12.13 2.24 -10.04
CA ARG A 21 -12.01 3.70 -9.88
C ARG A 21 -10.64 4.23 -10.25
N CYS A 22 -9.62 3.37 -10.31
CA CYS A 22 -8.26 3.77 -10.63
C CYS A 22 -8.17 4.22 -12.10
N GLN A 23 -7.69 5.44 -12.31
CA GLN A 23 -7.53 6.06 -13.64
C GLN A 23 -6.05 6.18 -14.05
N ALA A 24 -5.17 5.37 -13.45
CA ALA A 24 -3.75 5.29 -13.77
C ALA A 24 -2.94 6.62 -13.74
N TYR A 25 -3.32 7.58 -12.87
CA TYR A 25 -2.59 8.85 -12.70
C TYR A 25 -1.17 8.71 -12.12
N ALA A 26 -0.77 7.50 -11.71
CA ALA A 26 0.55 7.16 -11.16
C ALA A 26 1.00 7.95 -9.91
N GLN A 27 0.14 8.75 -9.29
CA GLN A 27 0.50 9.56 -8.11
C GLN A 27 0.94 8.70 -6.92
N CYS A 28 0.29 7.55 -6.72
CA CYS A 28 0.68 6.58 -5.70
C CYS A 28 2.08 5.99 -5.94
N CYS A 29 2.48 5.78 -7.20
CA CYS A 29 3.82 5.30 -7.55
C CYS A 29 4.91 6.33 -7.22
N TYR A 30 4.62 7.63 -7.32
CA TYR A 30 5.56 8.67 -6.87
C TYR A 30 5.63 8.78 -5.35
N ALA A 31 4.49 8.62 -4.66
CA ALA A 31 4.42 8.74 -3.22
C ALA A 31 5.03 7.54 -2.47
N ALA A 32 4.92 6.34 -3.03
CA ALA A 32 5.39 5.09 -2.45
C ALA A 32 5.83 4.10 -3.56
N PRO A 33 6.97 4.35 -4.23
CA PRO A 33 7.45 3.54 -5.36
C PRO A 33 7.73 2.08 -5.00
N GLU A 34 8.12 1.81 -3.75
CA GLU A 34 8.38 0.46 -3.26
C GLU A 34 7.11 -0.41 -3.13
N HIS A 35 5.92 0.21 -3.07
CA HIS A 35 4.65 -0.49 -2.84
C HIS A 35 3.64 -0.34 -3.97
N PHE A 36 3.83 0.58 -4.91
CA PHE A 36 2.93 0.81 -6.03
C PHE A 36 3.72 0.94 -7.32
N VAL A 37 3.44 0.06 -8.28
CA VAL A 37 4.10 0.04 -9.58
C VAL A 37 3.05 0.02 -10.67
N LEU A 38 3.09 0.99 -11.58
CA LEU A 38 2.27 0.97 -12.78
C LEU A 38 3.06 0.28 -13.90
N HIS A 39 2.48 -0.77 -14.47
CA HIS A 39 2.99 -1.44 -15.65
C HIS A 39 2.17 -1.06 -16.89
N GLY A 40 2.87 -0.64 -17.94
CA GLY A 40 2.23 -0.15 -19.16
C GLY A 40 1.41 1.12 -18.90
N ARG A 41 0.19 1.16 -19.46
CA ARG A 41 -0.66 2.36 -19.39
C ARG A 41 -1.62 2.35 -18.20
N GLU A 42 -2.06 1.18 -17.73
CA GLU A 42 -3.21 1.08 -16.82
C GLU A 42 -3.07 0.01 -15.73
N ALA A 43 -2.11 -0.90 -15.82
CA ALA A 43 -2.02 -2.02 -14.88
C ALA A 43 -1.27 -1.61 -13.60
N LEU A 44 -2.01 -1.31 -12.54
CA LEU A 44 -1.43 -0.99 -11.23
C LEU A 44 -1.20 -2.26 -10.40
N PHE A 45 0.05 -2.52 -10.06
CA PHE A 45 0.48 -3.51 -9.09
C PHE A 45 0.74 -2.83 -7.75
N TYR A 46 0.37 -3.48 -6.67
CA TYR A 46 0.61 -2.96 -5.33
C TYR A 46 0.79 -4.07 -4.30
N ASP A 47 1.48 -3.74 -3.21
CA ASP A 47 1.57 -4.60 -2.03
C ASP A 47 0.29 -4.44 -1.17
N PRO A 48 -0.53 -5.50 -1.01
CA PRO A 48 -1.74 -5.44 -0.19
C PRO A 48 -1.46 -5.50 1.31
N ALA A 49 -0.25 -5.89 1.73
CA ALA A 49 0.12 -6.13 3.13
C ALA A 49 1.46 -5.46 3.51
N PRO A 50 1.64 -4.15 3.30
CA PRO A 50 2.88 -3.47 3.62
C PRO A 50 3.12 -3.40 5.13
N SER A 51 4.39 -3.26 5.51
CA SER A 51 4.79 -3.21 6.90
C SER A 51 4.25 -1.94 7.59
N ALA A 52 4.06 -1.99 8.91
CA ALA A 52 3.66 -0.82 9.68
C ALA A 52 4.68 0.34 9.60
N SER A 53 5.95 0.05 9.29
CA SER A 53 6.98 1.08 9.08
C SER A 53 6.71 1.94 7.84
N ASP A 54 6.04 1.36 6.84
CA ASP A 54 5.74 2.02 5.56
C ASP A 54 4.43 2.81 5.60
N ARG A 55 3.74 2.83 6.76
CA ARG A 55 2.43 3.48 6.93
C ARG A 55 2.38 4.90 6.39
N LEU A 56 3.43 5.68 6.63
CA LEU A 56 3.49 7.06 6.18
C LEU A 56 3.56 7.15 4.65
N ALA A 57 4.30 6.27 3.99
CA ALA A 57 4.38 6.21 2.53
C ALA A 57 3.05 5.77 1.93
N ILE A 58 2.42 4.74 2.50
CA ILE A 58 1.10 4.25 2.08
C ILE A 58 0.02 5.32 2.26
N GLU A 59 0.04 6.07 3.37
CA GLU A 59 -0.91 7.15 3.61
C GLU A 59 -0.71 8.33 2.65
N ARG A 60 0.55 8.67 2.32
CA ARG A 60 0.84 9.67 1.27
C ARG A 60 0.30 9.21 -0.08
N ALA A 61 0.48 7.94 -0.43
CA ALA A 61 -0.08 7.38 -1.66
C ALA A 61 -1.61 7.49 -1.67
N ARG A 62 -2.27 7.18 -0.54
CA ARG A 62 -3.72 7.33 -0.37
C ARG A 62 -4.20 8.76 -0.62
N VAL A 63 -3.57 9.74 0.01
CA VAL A 63 -3.93 11.17 -0.13
C VAL A 63 -3.61 11.72 -1.51
N SER A 64 -2.56 11.19 -2.17
CA SER A 64 -2.17 11.60 -3.52
C SER A 64 -3.15 11.14 -4.62
N CYS A 65 -4.03 10.18 -4.33
CA CYS A 65 -4.97 9.63 -5.31
C CYS A 65 -6.16 10.60 -5.53
N PRO A 66 -6.28 11.25 -6.70
CA PRO A 66 -7.31 12.28 -6.93
C PRO A 66 -8.73 11.70 -6.93
N VAL A 67 -8.87 10.42 -7.26
CA VAL A 67 -10.15 9.69 -7.30
C VAL A 67 -10.41 8.86 -6.04
N GLN A 68 -9.51 8.96 -5.05
CA GLN A 68 -9.61 8.27 -3.75
C GLN A 68 -9.84 6.75 -3.88
N ALA A 69 -9.14 6.10 -4.82
CA ALA A 69 -9.26 4.66 -5.08
C ALA A 69 -8.57 3.77 -4.04
N ILE A 70 -7.70 4.33 -3.19
CA ILE A 70 -6.88 3.59 -2.23
C ILE A 70 -7.53 3.62 -0.85
N ARG A 71 -7.65 2.45 -0.22
CA ARG A 71 -8.09 2.26 1.17
C ARG A 71 -6.98 1.61 1.98
N VAL A 72 -6.85 2.06 3.23
CA VAL A 72 -5.83 1.58 4.16
C VAL A 72 -6.53 1.27 5.48
N GLU A 73 -6.42 0.03 5.93
CA GLU A 73 -6.97 -0.44 7.19
C GLU A 73 -5.80 -0.85 8.11
N ASP A 74 -5.94 -0.55 9.40
CA ASP A 74 -4.97 -0.88 10.43
C ASP A 74 -5.69 -1.74 11.47
N PRO A 75 -5.61 -3.09 11.33
CA PRO A 75 -6.40 -3.99 12.16
C PRO A 75 -6.07 -3.87 13.66
N GLU A 76 -4.88 -3.41 14.03
CA GLU A 76 -4.50 -3.22 15.44
C GLU A 76 -5.11 -1.96 16.04
N ARG A 77 -5.32 -0.90 15.24
CA ARG A 77 -5.98 0.33 15.69
C ARG A 77 -7.51 0.21 15.72
N GLN A 78 -8.08 -0.75 14.99
CA GLN A 78 -9.53 -0.96 14.93
C GLN A 78 -10.10 -1.73 16.15
N GLY A 79 -9.25 -2.46 16.88
CA GLY A 79 -9.64 -3.31 18.02
C GLY A 79 -9.38 -2.74 19.42
N ARG A 80 -9.05 -1.45 19.55
CA ARG A 80 -8.81 -0.77 20.84
C ARG A 80 -10.00 0.10 21.25
#